data_AF-A0A7R9KFV1-F1
#
_entry.id   AF-A0A7R9KFV1-F1
#
_cell.length_a   1.000
_cell.length_b   1.000
_cell.length_c   1.000
_cell.angle_alpha   90.00
_cell.angle_beta   90.00
_cell.angle_gamma   90.00
#
_symmetry.space_group_name_H-M   'P 1'
#
loop_
_entity.id
_entity.type
_entity.pdbx_description
1 polymer ?
#
loop_
_entity_poly.entity_id
_entity_poly.type
_entity_poly.pdbx_seq_one_letter_code
_entity_poly.pdbx_strand_id
1 'polypeptide(L)'
;MEINAKKTGKLLIEGKTKQVFELDANLVLIRSKDRITAGDGLKSHEMKGKAVLSTQTNAALFEFLNSVGISTHYVSRVANSNADHEFSFVAKKCAMIPIEWVSRRVATGSFLKRHPNVQEGHRFSPPKLETFFKDDANHDPFWSRESLVAAKLELNGLLIDESRVQQMFDTTRAIYRNLDAKDIDEKAISLVKEKFEVVAQRTRTLFSQVIRDPNLRSTPEVALMLGSQSDRKHADAIVTSLHKYGVHDVAVVVSSAHRTTQNTLDALAKLQQWPSLRAIVAVAGLSNGLGPVLGGNACVPVINCPPVSSADALSLDVWSSIRMPPGIACSTLIGAENAALAAALIVGTHSPWVWSRVRAQQLNTLTKILLLN
;
A
#
# COMPACT_ATOMS: atom_id res chain seq x y z
N MET A 1 0.50 11.81 15.58
CA MET A 1 0.54 13.17 16.14
C MET A 1 -0.89 13.61 16.32
N GLU A 2 -1.38 13.74 17.56
CA GLU A 2 -2.77 14.16 17.81
C GLU A 2 -2.86 15.69 17.76
N ILE A 3 -3.85 16.21 17.03
CA ILE A 3 -4.06 17.67 16.93
C ILE A 3 -5.07 18.08 18.00
N ASN A 4 -4.72 19.09 18.78
CA ASN A 4 -5.61 19.66 19.78
C ASN A 4 -6.65 20.56 19.09
N ALA A 5 -7.84 20.04 18.83
CA ALA A 5 -8.93 20.76 18.17
C ALA A 5 -9.65 21.74 19.13
N LYS A 6 -8.90 22.65 19.76
CA LYS A 6 -9.39 23.48 20.90
C LYS A 6 -10.44 24.54 20.53
N LYS A 7 -10.69 24.78 19.24
CA LYS A 7 -11.83 25.57 18.75
C LYS A 7 -12.33 24.98 17.44
N THR A 8 -13.37 24.16 17.54
CA THR A 8 -14.15 23.79 16.36
C THR A 8 -14.90 25.02 15.86
N GLY A 9 -14.72 25.36 14.59
CA GLY A 9 -15.41 26.45 13.94
C GLY A 9 -16.83 26.08 13.50
N LYS A 10 -17.36 26.81 12.53
CA LYS A 10 -18.73 26.62 12.02
C LYS A 10 -18.92 25.24 11.38
N LEU A 11 -20.15 24.73 11.43
CA LEU A 11 -20.59 23.58 10.64
C LEU A 11 -20.55 23.95 9.14
N LEU A 12 -19.85 23.15 8.35
CA LEU A 12 -19.70 23.34 6.90
C LEU A 12 -20.64 22.43 6.12
N ILE A 13 -20.73 21.17 6.53
CA ILE A 13 -21.51 20.14 5.84
C ILE A 13 -22.16 19.23 6.88
N GLU A 14 -23.45 18.95 6.70
CA GLU A 14 -24.16 17.91 7.44
C GLU A 14 -24.68 16.82 6.48
N GLY A 15 -24.16 15.61 6.63
CA GLY A 15 -24.63 14.44 5.91
C GLY A 15 -25.45 13.50 6.79
N LYS A 16 -25.90 12.38 6.19
CA LYS A 16 -26.70 11.34 6.87
C LYS A 16 -25.98 10.80 8.14
N THR A 17 -24.67 10.55 8.05
CA THR A 17 -23.88 9.86 9.11
C THR A 17 -22.69 10.66 9.65
N LYS A 18 -22.37 11.83 9.09
CA LYS A 18 -21.22 12.65 9.50
C LYS A 18 -21.54 14.14 9.43
N GLN A 19 -20.83 14.92 10.23
CA GLN A 19 -20.79 16.38 10.20
C GLN A 19 -19.34 16.82 9.94
N VAL A 20 -19.16 17.91 9.20
CA VAL A 20 -17.85 18.48 8.89
C VAL A 20 -17.82 19.90 9.43
N PHE A 21 -16.86 20.19 10.31
CA PHE A 21 -16.68 21.51 10.92
C PHE A 21 -15.36 22.12 10.46
N GLU A 22 -15.33 23.46 10.40
CA GLU A 22 -14.10 24.21 10.22
C GLU A 22 -13.15 24.00 11.41
N LEU A 23 -11.85 23.93 11.14
CA LEU A 23 -10.82 23.83 12.19
C LEU A 23 -9.70 24.85 11.98
N ASP A 24 -9.18 24.92 10.76
CA ASP A 24 -8.15 25.88 10.34
C ASP A 24 -8.33 26.16 8.83
N ALA A 25 -7.55 27.09 8.26
CA ALA A 25 -7.65 27.51 6.86
C ALA A 25 -7.72 26.33 5.87
N ASN A 26 -6.91 25.29 6.12
CA ASN A 26 -6.79 24.10 5.27
C ASN A 26 -7.26 22.80 5.94
N LEU A 27 -7.82 22.87 7.15
CA LEU A 27 -8.19 21.70 7.94
C LEU A 27 -9.66 21.73 8.37
N VAL A 28 -10.25 20.54 8.44
CA VAL A 28 -11.61 20.32 8.93
C VAL A 28 -11.62 19.23 10.00
N LEU A 29 -12.58 19.34 10.91
CA LEU A 29 -12.93 18.27 11.84
C LEU A 29 -14.09 17.47 11.24
N ILE A 30 -13.89 16.16 11.04
CA ILE A 30 -14.96 15.25 10.62
C ILE A 30 -15.47 14.52 11.85
N ARG A 31 -16.73 14.75 12.22
CA ARG A 31 -17.43 14.14 13.34
C ARG A 31 -18.41 13.08 12.85
N SER A 32 -18.28 11.85 13.32
CA SER A 32 -19.23 10.77 13.02
C SER A 32 -20.49 10.89 13.89
N LYS A 33 -21.65 10.42 13.39
CA LYS A 33 -22.91 10.34 14.14
C LYS A 33 -23.24 8.90 14.51
N ASP A 34 -23.93 8.71 15.64
CA ASP A 34 -24.47 7.41 16.10
C ASP A 34 -25.72 7.01 15.29
N ARG A 35 -25.61 7.05 13.96
CA ARG A 35 -26.73 6.80 13.04
C ARG A 35 -26.34 5.77 11.99
N ILE A 36 -27.22 4.79 11.77
CA ILE A 36 -27.13 3.85 10.65
C ILE A 36 -28.25 4.14 9.66
N THR A 37 -27.94 4.00 8.37
CA THR A 37 -28.90 4.21 7.27
C THR A 37 -28.85 3.05 6.29
N ALA A 38 -30.00 2.68 5.72
CA ALA A 38 -30.10 1.65 4.68
C ALA A 38 -31.11 2.06 3.59
N GLY A 39 -30.90 1.55 2.37
CA GLY A 39 -31.74 1.83 1.19
C GLY A 39 -31.79 3.32 0.88
N ASP A 40 -30.65 3.92 0.56
CA ASP A 40 -30.50 5.35 0.22
C ASP A 40 -31.00 6.34 1.30
N GLY A 41 -31.14 5.86 2.54
CA GLY A 41 -31.60 6.66 3.68
C GLY A 41 -33.08 6.50 4.01
N LEU A 42 -33.82 5.65 3.29
CA LEU A 42 -35.22 5.33 3.57
C LEU A 42 -35.43 4.71 4.95
N LYS A 43 -34.43 3.99 5.47
CA LYS A 43 -34.42 3.46 6.84
C LYS A 43 -33.28 4.09 7.62
N SER A 44 -33.56 4.61 8.80
CA SER A 44 -32.51 5.08 9.72
C SER A 44 -32.83 4.75 11.17
N HIS A 45 -31.81 4.35 11.92
CA HIS A 45 -31.90 4.10 13.36
C HIS A 45 -30.69 4.70 14.07
N GLU A 46 -30.88 5.09 15.33
CA GLU A 46 -29.77 5.41 16.22
C GLU A 46 -29.07 4.13 16.67
N MET A 47 -27.75 4.16 16.69
CA MET A 47 -26.91 3.06 17.16
C MET A 47 -25.78 3.66 18.00
N LYS A 48 -25.97 3.65 19.32
CA LYS A 48 -25.01 4.18 20.29
C LYS A 48 -23.62 3.56 20.07
N GLY A 49 -22.58 4.39 20.07
CA GLY A 49 -21.18 3.96 19.89
C GLY A 49 -20.75 3.72 18.45
N LYS A 50 -21.67 3.73 17.47
CA LYS A 50 -21.33 3.59 16.05
C LYS A 50 -20.40 4.69 15.56
N ALA A 51 -20.54 5.90 16.07
CA ALA A 51 -19.72 7.06 15.72
C ALA A 51 -18.24 6.82 16.07
N VAL A 52 -17.99 6.31 17.27
CA VAL A 52 -16.65 5.95 17.75
C VAL A 52 -16.06 4.84 16.87
N LEU A 53 -16.81 3.76 16.65
CA LEU A 53 -16.36 2.61 15.86
C LEU A 53 -16.07 2.97 14.40
N SER A 54 -16.92 3.80 13.80
CA SER A 54 -16.73 4.28 12.43
C SER A 54 -15.49 5.16 12.31
N THR A 55 -15.28 6.06 13.29
CA THR A 55 -14.09 6.91 13.37
C THR A 55 -12.84 6.08 13.54
N GLN A 56 -12.89 5.08 14.43
CA GLN A 56 -11.78 4.18 14.68
C GLN A 56 -11.37 3.37 13.45
N THR A 57 -12.36 2.80 12.76
CA THR A 57 -12.16 2.01 11.54
C THR A 57 -11.60 2.87 10.41
N ASN A 58 -12.19 4.05 10.16
CA ASN A 58 -11.73 4.96 9.10
C ASN A 58 -10.30 5.44 9.33
N ALA A 59 -9.98 5.87 10.55
CA ALA A 59 -8.64 6.33 10.87
C ALA A 59 -7.59 5.24 10.70
N ALA A 60 -7.84 4.01 11.17
CA ALA A 60 -6.92 2.89 10.98
C ALA A 60 -6.68 2.58 9.49
N LEU A 61 -7.74 2.63 8.68
CA LEU A 61 -7.63 2.45 7.23
C LEU A 61 -6.81 3.58 6.58
N PHE A 62 -7.08 4.83 6.93
CA PHE A 62 -6.34 5.97 6.36
C PHE A 62 -4.89 6.01 6.81
N GLU A 63 -4.60 5.66 8.06
CA GLU A 63 -3.24 5.50 8.57
C GLU A 63 -2.50 4.43 7.80
N PHE A 64 -3.13 3.27 7.55
CA PHE A 64 -2.57 2.23 6.70
C PHE A 64 -2.28 2.76 5.28
N LEU A 65 -3.27 3.36 4.61
CA LEU A 65 -3.11 3.89 3.24
C LEU A 65 -2.00 4.94 3.15
N ASN A 66 -1.98 5.90 4.07
CA ASN A 66 -0.92 6.91 4.17
C ASN A 66 0.44 6.25 4.39
N SER A 67 0.51 5.27 5.31
CA SER A 67 1.76 4.60 5.66
C SER A 67 2.33 3.83 4.48
N VAL A 68 1.51 3.24 3.60
CA VAL A 68 1.99 2.57 2.38
C VAL A 68 2.28 3.52 1.21
N GLY A 69 2.01 4.82 1.36
CA GLY A 69 2.31 5.86 0.36
C GLY A 69 1.14 6.25 -0.55
N ILE A 70 -0.10 5.90 -0.20
CA ILE A 70 -1.30 6.39 -0.88
C ILE A 70 -1.72 7.70 -0.21
N SER A 71 -1.82 8.78 -0.99
CA SER A 71 -2.24 10.09 -0.47
C SER A 71 -3.72 10.06 -0.06
N THR A 72 -4.01 10.45 1.17
CA THR A 72 -5.37 10.62 1.67
C THR A 72 -5.57 12.02 2.26
N HIS A 73 -6.82 12.40 2.49
CA HIS A 73 -7.17 13.65 3.16
C HIS A 73 -7.02 13.53 4.69
N TYR A 74 -6.85 12.34 5.26
CA TYR A 74 -6.69 12.15 6.69
C TYR A 74 -5.38 12.74 7.18
N VAL A 75 -5.43 13.49 8.27
CA VAL A 75 -4.27 14.10 8.91
C VAL A 75 -3.96 13.38 10.22
N SER A 76 -4.91 13.31 11.14
CA SER A 76 -4.70 12.70 12.45
C SER A 76 -5.98 12.42 13.21
N ARG A 77 -5.84 11.64 14.29
CA ARG A 77 -6.78 11.66 15.41
C ARG A 77 -6.82 13.04 16.08
N VAL A 78 -7.92 13.29 16.76
CA VAL A 78 -8.08 14.43 17.66
C VAL A 78 -7.46 14.07 19.00
N ALA A 79 -6.81 15.04 19.66
CA ALA A 79 -6.25 14.83 20.99
C ALA A 79 -7.32 14.51 22.03
N ASN A 80 -7.00 13.61 22.97
CA ASN A 80 -7.90 13.17 24.04
C ASN A 80 -8.47 14.30 24.92
N SER A 81 -7.84 15.49 24.90
CA SER A 81 -8.33 16.68 25.60
C SER A 81 -9.57 17.32 24.97
N ASN A 82 -10.03 16.86 23.80
CA ASN A 82 -11.24 17.35 23.14
C ASN A 82 -12.44 16.43 23.47
N ALA A 83 -13.60 17.01 23.77
CA ALA A 83 -14.82 16.27 24.14
C ALA A 83 -15.29 15.28 23.07
N ASP A 84 -14.98 15.54 21.80
CA ASP A 84 -15.43 14.73 20.66
C ASP A 84 -14.35 13.80 20.09
N HIS A 85 -13.23 13.61 20.81
CA HIS A 85 -12.03 12.97 20.26
C HIS A 85 -12.25 11.54 19.77
N GLU A 86 -13.11 10.77 20.45
CA GLU A 86 -13.34 9.36 20.12
C GLU A 86 -14.11 9.14 18.82
N PHE A 87 -14.94 10.12 18.44
CA PHE A 87 -15.83 10.05 17.27
C PHE A 87 -15.53 11.11 16.21
N SER A 88 -14.34 11.74 16.29
CA SER A 88 -13.89 12.73 15.32
C SER A 88 -12.45 12.47 14.86
N PHE A 89 -12.10 12.96 13.67
CA PHE A 89 -10.72 13.01 13.18
C PHE A 89 -10.47 14.30 12.38
N VAL A 90 -9.20 14.67 12.23
CA VAL A 90 -8.77 15.84 11.47
C VAL A 90 -8.42 15.43 10.05
N ALA A 91 -8.92 16.21 9.09
CA ALA A 91 -8.70 16.01 7.68
C ALA A 91 -8.33 17.32 6.97
N LYS A 92 -7.66 17.21 5.83
CA LYS A 92 -7.47 18.30 4.87
C LYS A 92 -8.82 18.71 4.29
N LYS A 93 -9.05 20.01 4.19
CA LYS A 93 -10.23 20.58 3.52
C LYS A 93 -10.11 20.33 2.02
N CYS A 94 -11.12 19.69 1.42
CA CYS A 94 -11.14 19.35 0.00
C CYS A 94 -12.49 19.72 -0.63
N ALA A 95 -12.48 20.08 -1.92
CA ALA A 95 -13.69 20.08 -2.74
C ALA A 95 -13.99 18.65 -3.18
N MET A 96 -15.21 18.17 -2.91
CA MET A 96 -15.59 16.79 -3.18
C MET A 96 -16.00 16.63 -4.65
N ILE A 97 -15.37 15.70 -5.36
CA ILE A 97 -15.85 15.25 -6.67
C ILE A 97 -17.17 14.48 -6.43
N PRO A 98 -18.30 14.86 -7.07
CA PRO A 98 -19.62 14.29 -6.81
C PRO A 98 -19.81 12.92 -7.48
N ILE A 99 -18.82 12.02 -7.32
CA ILE A 99 -18.81 10.68 -7.90
C ILE A 99 -18.61 9.64 -6.80
N GLU A 100 -19.35 8.55 -6.85
CA GLU A 100 -19.10 7.33 -6.10
C GLU A 100 -18.25 6.39 -6.94
N TRP A 101 -17.09 6.01 -6.41
CA TRP A 101 -16.16 5.09 -7.05
C TRP A 101 -16.35 3.70 -6.46
N VAL A 102 -16.89 2.77 -7.26
CA VAL A 102 -17.20 1.41 -6.82
C VAL A 102 -16.24 0.43 -7.47
N SER A 103 -15.68 -0.47 -6.67
CA SER A 103 -14.81 -1.56 -7.13
C SER A 103 -15.37 -2.91 -6.70
N ARG A 104 -15.39 -3.88 -7.61
CA ARG A 104 -15.92 -5.22 -7.38
C ARG A 104 -14.96 -6.29 -7.86
N ARG A 105 -14.64 -7.24 -6.98
CA ARG A 105 -14.07 -8.54 -7.37
C ARG A 105 -15.12 -9.57 -7.71
N VAL A 106 -16.27 -9.50 -7.04
CA VAL A 106 -17.35 -10.48 -7.12
C VAL A 106 -18.65 -9.78 -7.49
N ALA A 107 -19.41 -10.35 -8.42
CA ALA A 107 -20.73 -9.88 -8.79
C ALA A 107 -21.73 -10.21 -7.66
N THR A 108 -22.32 -9.16 -7.09
CA THR A 108 -23.39 -9.21 -6.07
C THR A 108 -24.13 -7.87 -6.03
N GLY A 109 -25.24 -7.82 -5.29
CA GLY A 109 -25.97 -6.59 -4.99
C GLY A 109 -26.48 -5.85 -6.23
N SER A 110 -26.29 -4.53 -6.28
CA SER A 110 -26.78 -3.67 -7.37
C SER A 110 -26.23 -4.02 -8.75
N PHE A 111 -25.08 -4.71 -8.81
CA PHE A 111 -24.54 -5.17 -10.09
C PHE A 111 -25.45 -6.21 -10.76
N LEU A 112 -25.91 -7.22 -10.01
CA LEU A 112 -26.77 -8.29 -10.54
C LEU A 112 -28.12 -7.75 -11.03
N LYS A 113 -28.66 -6.74 -10.35
CA LYS A 113 -29.90 -6.05 -10.79
C LYS A 113 -29.76 -5.40 -12.17
N ARG A 114 -28.58 -4.83 -12.47
CA ARG A 114 -28.28 -4.21 -13.78
C ARG A 114 -27.82 -5.22 -14.84
N HIS A 115 -27.40 -6.41 -14.41
CA HIS A 115 -26.85 -7.45 -15.27
C HIS A 115 -27.52 -8.81 -14.96
N PRO A 116 -28.80 -8.99 -15.32
CA PRO A 116 -29.61 -10.14 -14.87
C PRO A 116 -29.08 -11.51 -15.34
N ASN A 117 -28.25 -11.53 -16.39
CA ASN A 117 -27.65 -12.77 -16.91
C ASN A 117 -26.32 -13.13 -16.24
N VAL A 118 -25.83 -12.32 -15.30
CA VAL A 118 -24.61 -12.61 -14.55
C VAL A 118 -24.98 -13.34 -13.27
N GLN A 119 -24.31 -14.45 -13.00
CA GLN A 119 -24.53 -15.22 -11.78
C GLN A 119 -23.87 -14.56 -10.57
N GLU A 120 -24.53 -14.62 -9.41
CA GLU A 120 -23.92 -14.25 -8.13
C GLU A 120 -22.65 -15.07 -7.90
N GLY A 121 -21.60 -14.42 -7.40
CA GLY A 121 -20.30 -15.07 -7.21
C GLY A 121 -19.36 -14.97 -8.42
N HIS A 122 -19.83 -14.51 -9.59
CA HIS A 122 -18.96 -14.29 -10.76
C HIS A 122 -17.77 -13.38 -10.40
N ARG A 123 -16.55 -13.79 -10.77
CA ARG A 123 -15.32 -13.06 -10.41
C ARG A 123 -14.80 -12.21 -11.56
N PHE A 124 -14.58 -10.93 -11.30
CA PHE A 124 -13.95 -10.00 -12.24
C PHE A 124 -12.43 -10.02 -12.09
N SER A 125 -11.69 -10.18 -13.18
CA SER A 125 -10.23 -10.06 -13.22
C SER A 125 -9.80 -9.28 -14.47
N PRO A 126 -9.35 -8.01 -14.34
CA PRO A 126 -9.12 -7.22 -13.12
C PRO A 126 -10.42 -6.83 -12.37
N PRO A 127 -10.35 -6.23 -11.15
CA PRO A 127 -11.55 -5.72 -10.48
C PRO A 127 -12.38 -4.81 -11.39
N LYS A 128 -13.69 -5.03 -11.42
CA LYS A 128 -14.64 -4.17 -12.15
C LYS A 128 -14.75 -2.85 -11.43
N LEU A 129 -14.60 -1.76 -12.17
CA LEU A 129 -14.81 -0.40 -11.67
C LEU A 129 -16.10 0.14 -12.25
N GLU A 130 -16.89 0.80 -11.42
CA GLU A 130 -18.12 1.49 -11.78
C GLU A 130 -18.14 2.86 -11.11
N THR A 131 -18.79 3.83 -11.77
CA THR A 131 -18.93 5.20 -11.26
C THR A 131 -20.40 5.60 -11.25
N PHE A 132 -20.81 6.26 -10.17
CA PHE A 132 -22.17 6.76 -9.97
C PHE A 132 -22.12 8.23 -9.63
N PHE A 133 -22.87 9.07 -10.34
CA PHE A 133 -22.96 10.48 -10.02
C PHE A 133 -23.83 10.66 -8.78
N LYS A 134 -23.36 11.45 -7.81
CA LYS A 134 -24.11 11.68 -6.57
C LYS A 134 -25.32 12.56 -6.86
N ASP A 135 -26.49 11.95 -6.85
CA ASP A 135 -27.78 12.55 -7.08
C ASP A 135 -28.87 11.71 -6.41
N ASP A 136 -29.17 12.04 -5.14
CA ASP A 136 -30.18 11.36 -4.34
C ASP A 136 -31.56 11.36 -5.04
N ALA A 137 -31.87 12.38 -5.87
CA ALA A 137 -33.16 12.48 -6.57
C ALA A 137 -33.28 11.47 -7.72
N ASN A 138 -32.16 11.06 -8.31
CA ASN A 138 -32.09 10.13 -9.44
C ASN A 138 -31.43 8.79 -9.08
N HIS A 139 -31.36 8.45 -7.78
CA HIS A 139 -30.81 7.20 -7.27
C HIS A 139 -29.36 6.93 -7.70
N ASP A 140 -28.52 7.98 -7.66
CA ASP A 140 -27.11 7.93 -8.02
C ASP A 140 -26.84 7.25 -9.38
N PRO A 141 -27.20 7.89 -10.50
CA PRO A 141 -27.18 7.25 -11.81
C PRO A 141 -25.75 6.86 -12.21
N PHE A 142 -25.63 5.74 -12.93
CA PHE A 142 -24.37 5.29 -13.50
C PHE A 142 -23.83 6.33 -14.48
N TRP A 143 -22.56 6.69 -14.34
CA TRP A 143 -21.83 7.53 -15.29
C TRP A 143 -20.71 6.72 -15.93
N SER A 144 -20.59 6.80 -17.25
CA SER A 144 -19.48 6.20 -17.98
C SER A 144 -18.19 7.04 -17.83
N ARG A 145 -17.06 6.50 -18.28
CA ARG A 145 -15.79 7.24 -18.33
C ARG A 145 -15.92 8.49 -19.23
N GLU A 146 -16.59 8.34 -20.37
CA GLU A 146 -16.86 9.42 -21.32
C GLU A 146 -17.75 10.49 -20.68
N SER A 147 -18.76 10.09 -19.90
CA SER A 147 -19.63 11.02 -19.18
C SER A 147 -18.83 11.87 -18.17
N LEU A 148 -17.91 11.25 -17.43
CA LEU A 148 -17.03 11.94 -16.48
C LEU A 148 -16.15 12.99 -17.17
N VAL A 149 -15.55 12.64 -18.31
CA VAL A 149 -14.67 13.55 -19.07
C VAL A 149 -15.48 14.67 -19.72
N ALA A 150 -16.64 14.34 -20.32
CA ALA A 150 -17.51 15.31 -20.97
C ALA A 150 -18.11 16.33 -19.98
N ALA A 151 -18.31 15.93 -18.71
CA ALA A 151 -18.82 16.81 -17.67
C ALA A 151 -17.89 17.99 -17.33
N LYS A 152 -16.58 17.90 -17.66
CA LYS A 152 -15.58 18.96 -17.44
C LYS A 152 -15.67 19.57 -16.04
N LEU A 153 -15.81 18.72 -15.03
CA LEU A 153 -15.96 19.17 -13.64
C LEU A 153 -14.74 20.00 -13.25
N GLU A 154 -14.97 21.16 -12.63
CA GLU A 154 -13.90 22.02 -12.13
C GLU A 154 -14.09 22.24 -10.63
N LEU A 155 -13.07 21.90 -9.85
CA LEU A 155 -13.13 21.97 -8.38
C LEU A 155 -11.88 22.71 -7.89
N ASN A 156 -12.06 23.84 -7.20
CA ASN A 156 -10.96 24.70 -6.74
C ASN A 156 -9.97 25.08 -7.85
N GLY A 157 -10.47 25.43 -9.04
CA GLY A 157 -9.64 25.79 -10.20
C GLY A 157 -8.97 24.61 -10.90
N LEU A 158 -9.32 23.38 -10.52
CA LEU A 158 -8.78 22.16 -11.08
C LEU A 158 -9.81 21.47 -11.98
N LEU A 159 -9.54 21.47 -13.29
CA LEU A 159 -10.31 20.71 -14.27
C LEU A 159 -10.07 19.21 -14.08
N ILE A 160 -11.14 18.43 -13.98
CA ILE A 160 -11.13 16.96 -14.00
C ILE A 160 -11.15 16.50 -15.46
N ASP A 161 -9.96 16.54 -16.07
CA ASP A 161 -9.71 16.05 -17.42
C ASP A 161 -9.62 14.51 -17.49
N GLU A 162 -9.34 13.99 -18.68
CA GLU A 162 -9.19 12.55 -18.90
C GLU A 162 -8.08 11.92 -18.06
N SER A 163 -6.93 12.60 -17.93
CA SER A 163 -5.79 12.11 -17.14
C SER A 163 -6.17 11.95 -15.66
N ARG A 164 -6.96 12.88 -15.11
CA ARG A 164 -7.47 12.79 -13.72
C ARG A 164 -8.54 11.74 -13.55
N VAL A 165 -9.45 11.60 -14.51
CA VAL A 165 -10.42 10.49 -14.51
C VAL A 165 -9.67 9.16 -14.49
N GLN A 166 -8.64 9.02 -15.31
CA GLN A 166 -7.79 7.83 -15.36
C GLN A 166 -7.06 7.59 -14.01
N GLN A 167 -6.46 8.63 -13.43
CA GLN A 167 -5.82 8.57 -12.12
C GLN A 167 -6.77 8.04 -11.04
N MET A 168 -8.03 8.50 -11.02
CA MET A 168 -9.03 8.06 -10.04
C MET A 168 -9.44 6.60 -10.24
N PHE A 169 -9.59 6.14 -11.48
CA PHE A 169 -9.82 4.72 -11.77
C PHE A 169 -8.65 3.85 -11.29
N ASP A 170 -7.41 4.24 -11.59
CA ASP A 170 -6.23 3.46 -11.20
C ASP A 170 -6.02 3.44 -9.69
N THR A 171 -6.29 4.56 -9.02
CA THR A 171 -6.27 4.66 -7.55
C THR A 171 -7.34 3.77 -6.92
N THR A 172 -8.57 3.80 -7.45
CA THR A 172 -9.67 2.96 -6.97
C THR A 172 -9.35 1.47 -7.13
N ARG A 173 -8.72 1.09 -8.25
CA ARG A 173 -8.27 -0.28 -8.49
C ARG A 173 -7.19 -0.71 -7.51
N ALA A 174 -6.25 0.17 -7.18
CA ALA A 174 -5.11 -0.12 -6.32
C ALA A 174 -5.50 -0.25 -4.84
N ILE A 175 -6.46 0.54 -4.36
CA ILE A 175 -6.95 0.48 -2.97
C ILE A 175 -7.75 -0.80 -2.73
N TYR A 176 -8.44 -1.32 -3.75
CA TYR A 176 -9.21 -2.55 -3.60
C TYR A 176 -8.30 -3.76 -3.36
N ARG A 177 -8.48 -4.42 -2.21
CA ARG A 177 -7.88 -5.73 -1.92
C ARG A 177 -8.92 -6.82 -2.13
N ASN A 178 -8.48 -7.95 -2.70
CA ASN A 178 -9.23 -9.20 -2.65
C ASN A 178 -9.43 -9.57 -1.16
N LEU A 179 -10.57 -9.20 -0.60
CA LEU A 179 -11.11 -9.88 0.57
C LEU A 179 -11.61 -11.20 0.01
N ASP A 180 -10.99 -12.31 0.39
CA ASP A 180 -11.44 -13.62 -0.07
C ASP A 180 -12.87 -13.82 0.45
N ALA A 181 -13.85 -13.60 -0.43
CA ALA A 181 -15.26 -13.60 -0.07
C ALA A 181 -15.80 -15.00 0.19
N LYS A 182 -14.97 -16.04 0.05
CA LYS A 182 -15.33 -17.42 0.36
C LYS A 182 -15.72 -17.62 1.83
N ASP A 183 -15.20 -16.77 2.72
CA ASP A 183 -15.51 -16.79 4.16
C ASP A 183 -16.52 -15.70 4.58
N ILE A 184 -17.06 -14.92 3.63
CA ILE A 184 -18.03 -13.87 3.90
C ILE A 184 -19.42 -14.38 3.50
N ASP A 185 -20.04 -15.15 4.39
CA ASP A 185 -21.43 -15.60 4.24
C ASP A 185 -22.43 -14.57 4.80
N GLU A 186 -23.74 -14.82 4.62
CA GLU A 186 -24.79 -13.96 5.18
C GLU A 186 -24.70 -13.85 6.70
N LYS A 187 -24.14 -14.86 7.38
CA LYS A 187 -23.87 -14.83 8.81
C LYS A 187 -22.72 -13.87 9.12
N ALA A 188 -21.64 -13.83 8.34
CA ALA A 188 -20.54 -12.89 8.51
C ALA A 188 -20.98 -11.44 8.22
N ILE A 189 -21.83 -11.22 7.22
CA ILE A 189 -22.41 -9.90 6.94
C ILE A 189 -23.36 -9.47 8.06
N SER A 190 -24.19 -10.39 8.57
CA SER A 190 -25.06 -10.14 9.72
C SER A 190 -24.24 -9.94 11.00
N LEU A 191 -23.14 -10.67 11.17
CA LEU A 191 -22.18 -10.53 12.26
C LEU A 191 -21.44 -9.20 12.20
N VAL A 192 -21.09 -8.70 11.02
CA VAL A 192 -20.52 -7.34 10.85
C VAL A 192 -21.54 -6.28 11.28
N LYS A 193 -22.82 -6.47 10.92
CA LYS A 193 -23.91 -5.57 11.30
C LYS A 193 -24.21 -5.62 12.80
N GLU A 194 -24.19 -6.80 13.40
CA GLU A 194 -24.44 -7.05 14.83
C GLU A 194 -23.22 -6.73 15.70
N LYS A 195 -22.01 -6.89 15.17
CA LYS A 195 -20.74 -6.77 15.89
C LYS A 195 -19.80 -5.76 15.23
N PHE A 196 -20.32 -4.56 14.97
CA PHE A 196 -19.54 -3.41 14.52
C PHE A 196 -18.27 -3.20 15.38
N GLU A 197 -18.35 -3.48 16.68
CA GLU A 197 -17.23 -3.40 17.62
C GLU A 197 -16.13 -4.42 17.31
N VAL A 198 -16.51 -5.67 17.03
CA VAL A 198 -15.56 -6.72 16.64
C VAL A 198 -14.86 -6.37 15.33
N VAL A 199 -15.57 -5.76 14.38
CA VAL A 199 -14.97 -5.32 13.10
C VAL A 199 -13.96 -4.21 13.32
N ALA A 200 -14.29 -3.20 14.11
CA ALA A 200 -13.36 -2.11 14.42
C ALA A 200 -12.11 -2.65 15.13
N GLN A 201 -12.29 -3.52 16.13
CA GLN A 201 -11.18 -4.12 16.87
C GLN A 201 -10.32 -5.00 15.96
N ARG A 202 -10.92 -5.88 15.14
CA ARG A 202 -10.17 -6.72 14.19
C ARG A 202 -9.42 -5.89 13.16
N THR A 203 -10.04 -4.82 12.65
CA THR A 203 -9.40 -3.91 11.69
C THR A 203 -8.17 -3.25 12.30
N ARG A 204 -8.29 -2.77 13.54
CA ARG A 204 -7.17 -2.19 14.28
C ARG A 204 -6.06 -3.20 14.49
N THR A 205 -6.38 -4.38 15.02
CA THR A 205 -5.40 -5.45 15.27
C THR A 205 -4.71 -5.88 13.98
N LEU A 206 -5.48 -6.06 12.90
CA LEU A 206 -4.95 -6.43 11.59
C LEU A 206 -3.95 -5.39 11.10
N PHE A 207 -4.33 -4.11 11.07
CA PHE A 207 -3.43 -3.06 10.58
C PHE A 207 -2.24 -2.82 11.51
N SER A 208 -2.39 -2.97 12.83
CA SER A 208 -1.24 -2.90 13.75
C SER A 208 -0.26 -4.07 13.60
N GLN A 209 -0.72 -5.24 13.14
CA GLN A 209 0.15 -6.38 12.84
C GLN A 209 0.79 -6.25 11.45
N VAL A 210 0.10 -5.63 10.49
CA VAL A 210 0.63 -5.42 9.14
C VAL A 210 1.61 -4.24 9.10
N ILE A 211 1.32 -3.15 9.80
CA ILE A 211 2.23 -2.00 9.94
C ILE A 211 3.31 -2.40 10.96
N ARG A 212 4.51 -2.74 10.48
CA ARG A 212 5.63 -3.02 11.37
C ARG A 212 6.15 -1.74 12.03
N ASP A 213 6.48 -1.82 13.31
CA ASP A 213 7.23 -0.78 14.00
C ASP A 213 8.70 -0.82 13.53
N PRO A 214 9.22 0.24 12.89
CA PRO A 214 10.59 0.28 12.40
C PRO A 214 11.64 0.26 13.53
N ASN A 215 11.25 0.48 14.80
CA ASN A 215 12.17 0.46 15.94
C ASN A 215 12.31 -0.93 16.58
N LEU A 216 11.42 -1.88 16.26
CA LEU A 216 11.48 -3.24 16.78
C LEU A 216 12.41 -4.07 15.87
N ARG A 217 13.67 -4.23 16.28
CA ARG A 217 14.63 -5.05 15.52
C ARG A 217 14.13 -6.50 15.43
N SER A 218 13.92 -6.97 14.21
CA SER A 218 13.53 -8.35 13.94
C SER A 218 14.62 -9.09 13.14
N THR A 219 14.37 -10.36 12.82
CA THR A 219 15.30 -11.19 12.05
C THR A 219 15.32 -10.74 10.59
N PRO A 220 16.48 -10.73 9.91
CA PRO A 220 16.62 -10.09 8.61
C PRO A 220 15.70 -10.71 7.56
N GLU A 221 15.07 -9.87 6.73
CA GLU A 221 14.27 -10.30 5.56
C GLU A 221 15.11 -10.32 4.28
N VAL A 222 16.11 -9.44 4.21
CA VAL A 222 17.08 -9.36 3.12
C VAL A 222 18.48 -9.28 3.71
N ALA A 223 19.44 -9.94 3.07
CA ALA A 223 20.84 -9.80 3.42
C ALA A 223 21.64 -9.28 2.22
N LEU A 224 22.55 -8.34 2.46
CA LEU A 224 23.53 -7.87 1.49
C LEU A 224 24.87 -8.48 1.86
N MET A 225 25.49 -9.18 0.91
CA MET A 225 26.84 -9.72 1.06
C MET A 225 27.77 -8.98 0.10
N LEU A 226 28.79 -8.34 0.65
CA LEU A 226 29.73 -7.51 -0.08
C LEU A 226 31.08 -8.21 -0.20
N GLY A 227 31.66 -8.21 -1.40
CA GLY A 227 33.00 -8.75 -1.63
C GLY A 227 34.12 -7.91 -1.01
N SER A 228 33.88 -6.61 -0.81
CA SER A 228 34.83 -5.64 -0.28
C SER A 228 34.14 -4.55 0.56
N GLN A 229 34.86 -4.02 1.56
CA GLN A 229 34.42 -2.86 2.35
C GLN A 229 34.28 -1.59 1.49
N SER A 230 35.00 -1.49 0.36
CA SER A 230 34.91 -0.36 -0.58
C SER A 230 33.51 -0.18 -1.15
N ASP A 231 32.75 -1.28 -1.27
CA ASP A 231 31.43 -1.29 -1.91
C ASP A 231 30.31 -0.87 -0.95
N ARG A 232 30.66 -0.48 0.27
CA ARG A 232 29.72 -0.13 1.34
C ARG A 232 28.76 0.99 0.94
N LYS A 233 29.25 2.02 0.23
CA LYS A 233 28.39 3.12 -0.27
C LYS A 233 27.28 2.62 -1.19
N HIS A 234 27.58 1.63 -2.05
CA HIS A 234 26.58 1.05 -2.94
C HIS A 234 25.57 0.19 -2.17
N ALA A 235 26.04 -0.60 -1.22
CA ALA A 235 25.17 -1.38 -0.34
C ALA A 235 24.24 -0.49 0.50
N ASP A 236 24.74 0.60 1.08
CA ASP A 236 23.93 1.54 1.86
C ASP A 236 22.84 2.20 0.99
N ALA A 237 23.11 2.42 -0.30
CA ALA A 237 22.09 2.89 -1.26
C ALA A 237 21.00 1.84 -1.53
N ILE A 238 21.35 0.55 -1.57
CA ILE A 238 20.40 -0.57 -1.67
C ILE A 238 19.54 -0.63 -0.40
N VAL A 239 20.15 -0.56 0.79
CA VAL A 239 19.43 -0.54 2.09
C VAL A 239 18.47 0.64 2.16
N THR A 240 18.94 1.83 1.80
CA THR A 240 18.11 3.04 1.76
C THR A 240 16.91 2.87 0.82
N SER A 241 17.11 2.20 -0.32
CA SER A 241 16.04 1.93 -1.27
C SER A 241 15.07 0.85 -0.77
N LEU A 242 15.54 -0.18 -0.06
CA LEU A 242 14.71 -1.20 0.58
C LEU A 242 13.76 -0.59 1.63
N HIS A 243 14.24 0.39 2.40
CA HIS A 243 13.42 1.11 3.37
C HIS A 243 12.23 1.83 2.72
N LYS A 244 12.35 2.31 1.46
CA LYS A 244 11.23 2.91 0.72
C LYS A 244 10.08 1.91 0.53
N TYR A 245 10.41 0.62 0.40
CA TYR A 245 9.45 -0.48 0.26
C TYR A 245 9.06 -1.14 1.60
N GLY A 246 9.50 -0.59 2.73
CA GLY A 246 9.15 -1.09 4.06
C GLY A 246 9.91 -2.34 4.50
N VAL A 247 11.02 -2.67 3.83
CA VAL A 247 11.95 -3.72 4.24
C VAL A 247 13.03 -3.07 5.09
N HIS A 248 12.89 -3.12 6.41
CA HIS A 248 13.79 -2.43 7.36
C HIS A 248 14.84 -3.36 7.99
N ASP A 249 14.50 -4.64 8.15
CA ASP A 249 15.39 -5.64 8.74
C ASP A 249 16.35 -6.18 7.68
N VAL A 250 17.45 -5.45 7.45
CA VAL A 250 18.46 -5.79 6.44
C VAL A 250 19.80 -6.10 7.09
N ALA A 251 20.31 -7.31 6.86
CA ALA A 251 21.67 -7.68 7.28
C ALA A 251 22.69 -7.22 6.24
N VAL A 252 23.84 -6.70 6.67
CA VAL A 252 24.95 -6.33 5.78
C VAL A 252 26.22 -7.03 6.26
N VAL A 253 26.79 -7.87 5.41
CA VAL A 253 27.97 -8.69 5.72
C VAL A 253 29.05 -8.46 4.66
N VAL A 254 30.29 -8.30 5.10
CA VAL A 254 31.44 -8.17 4.20
C VAL A 254 32.23 -9.47 4.24
N SER A 255 32.34 -10.16 3.10
CA SER A 255 33.10 -11.40 2.97
C SER A 255 33.48 -11.64 1.51
N SER A 256 34.76 -11.96 1.26
CA SER A 256 35.26 -12.22 -0.09
C SER A 256 35.18 -13.71 -0.42
N ALA A 257 34.46 -14.06 -1.48
CA ALA A 257 34.39 -15.44 -1.96
C ALA A 257 35.72 -15.96 -2.52
N HIS A 258 36.62 -15.07 -3.00
CA HIS A 258 37.92 -15.45 -3.56
C HIS A 258 39.01 -15.62 -2.51
N ARG A 259 39.00 -14.81 -1.44
CA ARG A 259 40.06 -14.82 -0.42
C ARG A 259 39.67 -15.64 0.80
N THR A 260 38.39 -15.67 1.14
CA THR A 260 37.86 -16.23 2.38
C THR A 260 36.57 -16.98 2.11
N THR A 261 36.64 -18.00 1.24
CA THR A 261 35.47 -18.77 0.80
C THR A 261 34.74 -19.42 1.98
N GLN A 262 35.46 -20.09 2.88
CA GLN A 262 34.85 -20.73 4.05
C GLN A 262 34.09 -19.73 4.94
N ASN A 263 34.70 -18.58 5.23
CA ASN A 263 34.03 -17.52 6.00
C ASN A 263 32.76 -17.01 5.32
N THR A 264 32.74 -16.98 3.98
CA THR A 264 31.56 -16.60 3.20
C THR A 264 30.44 -17.63 3.36
N LEU A 265 30.76 -18.92 3.33
CA LEU A 265 29.81 -20.01 3.55
C LEU A 265 29.31 -20.03 5.00
N ASP A 266 30.17 -19.80 5.99
CA ASP A 266 29.78 -19.72 7.39
C ASP A 266 28.88 -18.52 7.67
N ALA A 267 29.18 -17.37 7.05
CA ALA A 267 28.33 -16.19 7.11
C ALA A 267 26.96 -16.43 6.46
N LEU A 268 26.94 -17.09 5.30
CA LEU A 268 25.70 -17.51 4.63
C LEU A 268 24.88 -18.45 5.53
N ALA A 269 25.51 -19.47 6.13
CA ALA A 269 24.84 -20.40 7.03
C ALA A 269 24.18 -19.69 8.23
N LYS A 270 24.87 -18.70 8.82
CA LYS A 270 24.31 -17.85 9.89
C LYS A 270 23.14 -16.98 9.43
N LEU A 271 23.09 -16.56 8.16
CA LEU A 271 21.95 -15.80 7.63
C LEU A 271 20.75 -16.72 7.39
N GLN A 272 20.99 -17.92 6.84
CA GLN A 272 19.95 -18.88 6.49
C GLN A 272 19.26 -19.54 7.68
N GLN A 273 19.83 -19.44 8.88
CA GLN A 273 19.15 -19.90 10.10
C GLN A 273 17.82 -19.18 10.34
N TRP A 274 17.66 -17.97 9.76
CA TRP A 274 16.47 -17.15 9.93
C TRP A 274 15.40 -17.49 8.90
N PRO A 275 14.23 -18.02 9.30
CA PRO A 275 13.13 -18.30 8.38
C PRO A 275 12.53 -17.06 7.72
N SER A 276 12.82 -15.86 8.26
CA SER A 276 12.40 -14.59 7.69
C SER A 276 13.21 -14.18 6.45
N LEU A 277 14.42 -14.70 6.26
CA LEU A 277 15.27 -14.33 5.12
C LEU A 277 14.60 -14.77 3.82
N ARG A 278 14.40 -13.84 2.89
CA ARG A 278 13.73 -14.08 1.61
C ARG A 278 14.61 -13.86 0.39
N ALA A 279 15.65 -13.05 0.49
CA ALA A 279 16.57 -12.79 -0.62
C ALA A 279 17.96 -12.39 -0.13
N ILE A 280 18.97 -12.68 -0.95
CA ILE A 280 20.35 -12.22 -0.73
C ILE A 280 20.77 -11.36 -1.91
N VAL A 281 21.34 -10.19 -1.65
CA VAL A 281 21.93 -9.32 -2.67
C VAL A 281 23.45 -9.42 -2.59
N ALA A 282 24.06 -9.98 -3.62
CA ALA A 282 25.50 -10.09 -3.77
C ALA A 282 26.06 -8.83 -4.44
N VAL A 283 26.94 -8.11 -3.74
CA VAL A 283 27.60 -6.89 -4.21
C VAL A 283 29.09 -7.17 -4.37
N ALA A 284 29.53 -7.35 -5.61
CA ALA A 284 30.93 -7.55 -5.93
C ALA A 284 31.25 -6.90 -7.28
N GLY A 285 32.30 -6.06 -7.31
CA GLY A 285 32.83 -5.50 -8.56
C GLY A 285 33.81 -6.45 -9.26
N LEU A 286 34.29 -6.05 -10.44
CA LEU A 286 35.20 -6.84 -11.27
C LEU A 286 34.61 -8.22 -11.61
N SER A 287 35.42 -9.27 -11.56
CA SER A 287 34.94 -10.66 -11.68
C SER A 287 34.16 -11.08 -10.43
N ASN A 288 32.83 -11.09 -10.54
CA ASN A 288 31.93 -11.46 -9.46
C ASN A 288 31.91 -12.98 -9.24
N GLY A 289 32.76 -13.48 -8.34
CA GLY A 289 32.64 -14.85 -7.81
C GLY A 289 31.73 -14.97 -6.57
N LEU A 290 31.37 -13.85 -5.93
CA LEU A 290 30.53 -13.87 -4.73
C LEU A 290 29.12 -14.35 -5.04
N GLY A 291 28.49 -13.77 -6.06
CA GLY A 291 27.18 -14.16 -6.57
C GLY A 291 27.06 -15.66 -6.83
N PRO A 292 27.88 -16.24 -7.72
CA PRO A 292 27.86 -17.67 -8.02
C PRO A 292 28.05 -18.55 -6.78
N VAL A 293 29.01 -18.23 -5.90
CA VAL A 293 29.26 -19.01 -4.68
C VAL A 293 28.04 -18.99 -3.77
N LEU A 294 27.40 -17.83 -3.60
CA LEU A 294 26.16 -17.73 -2.82
C LEU A 294 25.02 -18.48 -3.53
N GLY A 295 24.83 -18.30 -4.83
CA GLY A 295 23.74 -18.92 -5.60
C GLY A 295 23.80 -20.45 -5.65
N GLY A 296 25.00 -21.04 -5.53
CA GLY A 296 25.16 -22.49 -5.43
C GLY A 296 24.92 -23.07 -4.04
N ASN A 297 24.89 -22.23 -2.99
CA ASN A 297 24.82 -22.66 -1.60
C ASN A 297 23.61 -22.09 -0.83
N ALA A 298 22.90 -21.12 -1.42
CA ALA A 298 21.78 -20.45 -0.79
C ALA A 298 20.44 -21.18 -1.06
N CYS A 299 19.55 -21.22 -0.07
CA CYS A 299 18.18 -21.72 -0.17
C CYS A 299 17.15 -20.63 -0.51
N VAL A 300 17.61 -19.40 -0.71
CA VAL A 300 16.81 -18.22 -1.10
C VAL A 300 17.39 -17.61 -2.37
N PRO A 301 16.59 -16.88 -3.18
CA PRO A 301 17.07 -16.22 -4.38
C PRO A 301 18.27 -15.29 -4.12
N VAL A 302 19.28 -15.41 -4.98
CA VAL A 302 20.46 -14.53 -4.99
C VAL A 302 20.35 -13.53 -6.15
N ILE A 303 20.54 -12.27 -5.82
CA ILE A 303 20.50 -11.12 -6.74
C ILE A 303 21.91 -10.54 -6.81
N ASN A 304 22.57 -10.67 -7.96
CA ASN A 304 23.78 -9.93 -8.26
C ASN A 304 23.45 -8.46 -8.49
N CYS A 305 24.10 -7.57 -7.75
CA CYS A 305 24.05 -6.13 -7.95
C CYS A 305 25.49 -5.59 -7.92
N PRO A 306 26.26 -5.78 -9.01
CA PRO A 306 27.63 -5.30 -9.06
C PRO A 306 27.67 -3.75 -8.99
N PRO A 307 28.58 -3.17 -8.20
CA PRO A 307 28.76 -1.72 -8.17
C PRO A 307 29.33 -1.25 -9.52
N VAL A 308 28.71 -0.25 -10.12
CA VAL A 308 29.12 0.30 -11.42
C VAL A 308 30.09 1.46 -11.20
N SER A 309 31.34 1.31 -11.65
CA SER A 309 32.35 2.38 -11.63
C SER A 309 32.35 3.21 -12.92
N SER A 310 32.16 2.57 -14.07
CA SER A 310 32.03 3.19 -15.40
C SER A 310 31.24 2.27 -16.34
N ALA A 311 30.75 2.81 -17.46
CA ALA A 311 30.05 2.01 -18.48
C ALA A 311 30.98 0.96 -19.12
N ASP A 312 32.24 1.32 -19.38
CA ASP A 312 33.22 0.43 -20.00
C ASP A 312 33.57 -0.75 -19.08
N ALA A 313 33.82 -0.48 -17.79
CA ALA A 313 34.07 -1.54 -16.81
C ALA A 313 32.88 -2.49 -16.69
N LEU A 314 31.66 -1.94 -16.65
CA LEU A 314 30.44 -2.74 -16.59
C LEU A 314 30.29 -3.66 -17.81
N SER A 315 30.64 -3.19 -19.01
CA SER A 315 30.49 -3.98 -20.26
C SER A 315 31.27 -5.29 -20.26
N LEU A 316 32.38 -5.34 -19.53
CA LEU A 316 33.23 -6.52 -19.37
C LEU A 316 32.84 -7.32 -18.12
N ASP A 317 32.71 -6.65 -16.98
CA ASP A 317 32.52 -7.29 -15.67
C ASP A 317 31.16 -7.97 -15.53
N VAL A 318 30.10 -7.44 -16.17
CA VAL A 318 28.73 -7.94 -16.00
C VAL A 318 28.56 -9.41 -16.41
N TRP A 319 29.37 -9.90 -17.34
CA TRP A 319 29.32 -11.29 -17.80
C TRP A 319 29.58 -12.29 -16.67
N SER A 320 30.40 -11.92 -15.69
CA SER A 320 30.64 -12.72 -14.48
C SER A 320 29.40 -12.89 -13.60
N SER A 321 28.39 -12.00 -13.74
CA SER A 321 27.12 -12.06 -13.02
C SER A 321 25.99 -12.68 -13.84
N ILE A 322 26.08 -12.69 -15.17
CA ILE A 322 25.02 -13.18 -16.06
C ILE A 322 25.21 -14.67 -16.40
N ARG A 323 26.42 -15.08 -16.81
CA ARG A 323 26.64 -16.43 -17.34
C ARG A 323 27.08 -17.38 -16.23
N MET A 324 26.11 -18.15 -15.72
CA MET A 324 26.32 -19.11 -14.63
C MET A 324 26.54 -20.54 -15.14
N PRO A 325 27.27 -21.40 -14.39
CA PRO A 325 27.31 -22.83 -14.66
C PRO A 325 25.93 -23.49 -14.40
N PRO A 326 25.66 -24.68 -14.96
CA PRO A 326 24.41 -25.40 -14.70
C PRO A 326 24.16 -25.64 -13.20
N GLY A 327 22.91 -25.47 -12.77
CA GLY A 327 22.49 -25.67 -11.38
C GLY A 327 22.65 -24.45 -10.46
N ILE A 328 23.25 -23.36 -10.94
CA ILE A 328 23.36 -22.09 -10.20
C ILE A 328 22.48 -21.03 -10.86
N ALA A 329 21.51 -20.51 -10.11
CA ALA A 329 20.61 -19.46 -10.58
C ALA A 329 20.81 -18.17 -9.78
N CYS A 330 21.44 -17.18 -10.41
CA CYS A 330 21.53 -15.82 -9.88
C CYS A 330 20.87 -14.86 -10.88
N SER A 331 19.97 -14.01 -10.39
CA SER A 331 19.48 -12.88 -11.18
C SER A 331 20.51 -11.75 -11.14
N THR A 332 20.58 -10.92 -12.19
CA THR A 332 21.49 -9.76 -12.22
C THR A 332 20.72 -8.49 -12.46
N LEU A 333 20.84 -7.54 -11.54
CA LEU A 333 20.17 -6.25 -11.57
C LEU A 333 21.22 -5.16 -11.46
N ILE A 334 21.22 -4.23 -12.42
CA ILE A 334 22.11 -3.06 -12.37
C ILE A 334 21.40 -1.90 -11.69
N GLY A 335 22.08 -1.29 -10.73
CA GLY A 335 21.57 -0.13 -9.98
C GLY A 335 20.92 -0.51 -8.65
N ALA A 336 21.26 0.26 -7.62
CA ALA A 336 20.85 -0.02 -6.24
C ALA A 336 19.32 -0.04 -6.06
N GLU A 337 18.60 0.87 -6.73
CA GLU A 337 17.13 0.94 -6.64
C GLU A 337 16.45 -0.29 -7.27
N ASN A 338 17.02 -0.81 -8.36
CA ASN A 338 16.49 -1.98 -9.07
C ASN A 338 16.70 -3.25 -8.27
N ALA A 339 17.89 -3.45 -7.68
CA ALA A 339 18.15 -4.57 -6.79
C ALA A 339 17.26 -4.54 -5.54
N ALA A 340 17.07 -3.35 -4.95
CA ALA A 340 16.16 -3.17 -3.83
C ALA A 340 14.69 -3.48 -4.21
N LEU A 341 14.23 -3.02 -5.38
CA LEU A 341 12.88 -3.35 -5.86
C LEU A 341 12.72 -4.86 -6.11
N ALA A 342 13.71 -5.52 -6.71
CA ALA A 342 13.67 -6.97 -6.94
C ALA A 342 13.58 -7.74 -5.61
N ALA A 343 14.41 -7.38 -4.63
CA ALA A 343 14.34 -7.98 -3.29
C ALA A 343 13.00 -7.67 -2.60
N ALA A 344 12.48 -6.44 -2.71
CA ALA A 344 11.17 -6.06 -2.15
C ALA A 344 10.02 -6.83 -2.82
N LEU A 345 10.08 -7.09 -4.12
CA LEU A 345 9.09 -7.93 -4.82
C LEU A 345 9.09 -9.36 -4.27
N ILE A 346 10.26 -9.94 -4.01
CA ILE A 346 10.39 -11.27 -3.40
C ILE A 346 9.81 -11.25 -1.99
N VAL A 347 10.19 -10.30 -1.13
CA VAL A 347 9.64 -10.16 0.23
C VAL A 347 8.12 -9.94 0.20
N GLY A 348 7.62 -9.15 -0.76
CA GLY A 348 6.21 -8.84 -0.94
C GLY A 348 5.33 -10.06 -1.25
N THR A 349 5.90 -11.17 -1.73
CA THR A 349 5.13 -12.42 -1.89
C THR A 349 4.65 -13.02 -0.55
N HIS A 350 5.31 -12.66 0.55
CA HIS A 350 5.01 -13.14 1.91
C HIS A 350 4.61 -12.01 2.87
N SER A 351 4.92 -10.76 2.53
CA SER A 351 4.63 -9.58 3.33
C SER A 351 3.58 -8.71 2.62
N PRO A 352 2.30 -8.75 3.07
CA PRO A 352 1.27 -7.87 2.54
C PRO A 352 1.62 -6.38 2.68
N TRP A 353 2.41 -6.04 3.70
CA TRP A 353 2.93 -4.69 3.93
C TRP A 353 3.83 -4.25 2.78
N VAL A 354 4.90 -5.01 2.51
CA VAL A 354 5.86 -4.70 1.44
C VAL A 354 5.17 -4.73 0.08
N TRP A 355 4.29 -5.70 -0.15
CA TRP A 355 3.46 -5.77 -1.37
C TRP A 355 2.65 -4.49 -1.58
N SER A 356 1.96 -4.00 -0.53
CA SER A 356 1.17 -2.78 -0.61
C SER A 356 2.02 -1.56 -0.92
N ARG A 357 3.22 -1.45 -0.33
CA ARG A 357 4.16 -0.35 -0.63
C ARG A 357 4.66 -0.37 -2.05
N VAL A 358 5.02 -1.55 -2.57
CA VAL A 358 5.42 -1.71 -3.98
C VAL A 358 4.28 -1.30 -4.92
N ARG A 359 3.04 -1.74 -4.64
CA ARG A 359 1.86 -1.37 -5.44
C ARG A 359 1.55 0.12 -5.39
N ALA A 360 1.65 0.74 -4.22
CA ALA A 360 1.47 2.18 -4.07
C ALA A 360 2.54 2.97 -4.85
N GLN A 361 3.80 2.53 -4.81
CA GLN A 361 4.87 3.16 -5.58
C GLN A 361 4.62 3.05 -7.09
N GLN A 362 4.20 1.89 -7.58
CA GLN A 362 3.84 1.69 -9.00
C GLN A 362 2.69 2.63 -9.42
N LEU A 363 1.65 2.76 -8.58
CA LEU A 363 0.54 3.69 -8.83
C LEU A 363 1.04 5.14 -8.86
N ASN A 364 1.90 5.54 -7.92
CA ASN A 364 2.44 6.89 -7.85
C ASN A 364 3.29 7.21 -9.09
N THR A 365 4.09 6.27 -9.58
CA THR A 365 4.85 6.44 -10.82
C THR A 365 3.93 6.59 -12.03
N LEU A 366 2.90 5.73 -12.15
CA LEU A 366 1.91 5.84 -13.21
C LEU A 366 1.20 7.19 -13.18
N THR A 367 0.78 7.63 -12.00
CA THR A 367 0.13 8.93 -11.79
C THR A 367 1.02 10.08 -12.24
N LYS A 368 2.32 10.05 -11.91
CA LYS A 368 3.26 11.08 -12.36
C LYS A 368 3.34 11.13 -13.89
N ILE A 369 3.44 9.97 -14.54
CA ILE A 369 3.49 9.90 -16.01
C ILE A 369 2.20 10.45 -16.64
N LEU A 370 1.04 10.10 -16.08
CA LEU A 370 -0.26 10.55 -16.58
C LEU A 370 -0.48 12.06 -16.45
N LEU A 371 0.08 12.70 -15.43
CA LEU A 371 -0.10 14.12 -15.14
C LEU A 371 1.02 15.03 -15.71
N LEU A 372 2.08 14.43 -16.28
CA LEU A 372 3.16 15.17 -16.95
C LEU A 372 2.86 15.44 -18.43
N ASN A 373 2.05 14.59 -19.05
CA ASN A 373 1.48 14.77 -20.38
C ASN A 373 0.18 15.56 -20.29
#